data_AF-A0AAV5QHC1-F1
#
_entry.id   AF-A0AAV5QHC1-F1
#
_cell.length_a   1.000
_cell.length_b   1.000
_cell.length_c   1.000
_cell.angle_alpha   90.00
_cell.angle_beta   90.00
_cell.angle_gamma   90.00
#
_symmetry.space_group_name_H-M   'P 1'
#
loop_
_entity.id
_entity.type
_entity.pdbx_description
1 polymer ?
#
loop_
_entity_poly.entity_id
_entity_poly.type
_entity_poly.pdbx_seq_one_letter_code
_entity_poly.pdbx_strand_id
1 'polypeptide(L)' 'MVFYNALRNILYKRNSVFVATVFTGAFVFQASFDVGVTKWYEYHNRGKLWKDIKPRILAGGDGAEDEDEEDDE' A
#
# COMPACT_ATOMS: atom_id res chain seq x y z
N MET A 1 16.00 -17.68 23.16
CA MET A 1 16.78 -16.43 23.28
C MET A 1 18.14 -16.52 22.56
N VAL A 2 18.18 -16.92 21.29
CA VAL A 2 19.42 -16.92 20.48
C VAL A 2 19.36 -15.79 19.45
N PHE A 3 18.22 -15.65 18.77
CA PHE A 3 17.96 -14.60 17.78
C PHE A 3 18.09 -13.18 18.34
N TYR A 4 17.42 -12.87 19.47
CA TYR A 4 17.52 -11.56 20.11
C TYR A 4 18.96 -11.21 20.54
N ASN A 5 19.69 -12.18 21.10
CA ASN A 5 21.07 -11.98 21.54
C ASN A 5 22.01 -11.75 20.33
N ALA A 6 21.78 -12.42 19.21
CA ALA A 6 22.50 -12.19 17.97
C ALA A 6 22.24 -10.77 17.42
N LEU A 7 20.96 -10.37 17.32
CA LEU A 7 20.57 -9.01 16.92
C LEU A 7 21.19 -7.94 17.82
N ARG A 8 21.17 -8.13 19.14
CA ARG A 8 21.76 -7.19 20.10
C ARG A 8 23.25 -6.99 19.87
N ASN A 9 23.98 -8.09 19.68
CA ASN A 9 25.43 -8.01 19.51
C ASN A 9 25.83 -7.44 18.15
N ILE A 10 25.04 -7.66 17.10
CA ILE A 10 25.35 -7.23 15.73
C ILE A 10 24.88 -5.80 15.46
N LEU A 11 23.64 -5.46 15.83
CA LEU A 11 22.99 -4.20 15.42
C LEU A 11 22.90 -3.16 16.55
N TYR A 12 22.62 -3.58 17.79
CA TYR A 12 22.23 -2.63 18.85
C TYR A 12 23.38 -2.22 19.81
N LYS A 13 24.46 -3.01 19.92
CA LYS A 13 25.51 -2.78 20.92
C LYS A 13 26.43 -1.57 20.63
N ARG A 14 26.55 -1.16 19.37
CA ARG A 14 27.40 -0.03 18.95
C ARG A 14 26.53 1.09 18.39
N ASN A 15 26.57 2.27 18.99
CA ASN A 15 25.72 3.41 18.60
C ASN A 15 25.83 3.75 17.10
N SER A 16 27.04 3.74 16.53
CA SER A 16 27.25 4.00 15.11
C SER A 16 26.60 2.95 14.20
N VAL A 17 26.67 1.67 14.57
CA VAL A 17 26.05 0.56 13.83
C VAL A 17 24.53 0.62 13.98
N PHE A 18 24.03 0.96 15.17
CA PHE A 18 22.61 1.11 15.43
C PHE A 18 21.98 2.19 14.55
N VAL A 19 22.56 3.40 14.54
CA VAL A 19 22.03 4.52 13.74
C VAL A 19 22.09 4.19 12.24
N ALA A 20 23.19 3.61 11.75
CA ALA A 20 23.30 3.17 10.37
C ALA A 20 22.22 2.11 10.01
N THR A 21 21.99 1.16 10.90
CA THR A 21 20.95 0.12 10.74
C THR A 21 19.56 0.75 10.64
N VAL A 22 19.24 1.73 11.50
CA VAL A 22 17.96 2.43 11.47
C VAL A 22 17.79 3.19 10.16
N PHE A 23 18.81 3.91 9.69
CA PHE A 23 18.73 4.64 8.42
C PHE A 23 18.59 3.72 7.22
N THR A 24 19.41 2.68 7.11
CA THR A 24 19.28 1.69 6.04
C THR A 24 17.91 1.01 6.09
N GLY A 25 17.46 0.62 7.29
CA GLY A 25 16.14 0.05 7.50
C GLY A 25 15.02 1.00 7.07
N ALA A 26 15.11 2.28 7.37
CA ALA A 26 14.13 3.29 6.98
C ALA A 26 14.02 3.43 5.46
N PHE A 27 15.13 3.47 4.72
CA PHE A 27 15.10 3.55 3.26
C PHE A 27 14.45 2.32 2.61
N VAL A 28 14.82 1.13 3.08
CA VAL A 28 14.24 -0.13 2.57
C VAL A 28 12.76 -0.25 2.95
N PHE A 29 12.43 0.11 4.20
CA PHE A 29 11.07 0.09 4.69
C PHE A 29 10.18 1.05 3.92
N GLN A 30 10.61 2.29 3.70
CA GLN A 30 9.82 3.31 3.00
C GLN A 30 9.37 2.80 1.61
N ALA A 31 10.31 2.32 0.79
CA ALA A 31 9.98 1.84 -0.55
C ALA A 31 9.06 0.60 -0.52
N SER A 32 9.32 -0.33 0.38
CA SER A 32 8.52 -1.57 0.49
C SER A 32 7.12 -1.30 1.02
N PHE A 33 7.01 -0.42 2.02
CA PHE A 33 5.77 -0.07 2.69
C PHE A 33 4.86 0.75 1.77
N ASP A 34 5.41 1.75 1.06
CA ASP A 34 4.66 2.55 0.10
C ASP A 34 4.01 1.69 -0.98
N VAL A 35 4.80 0.82 -1.62
CA VAL A 35 4.28 -0.11 -2.64
C VAL A 35 3.28 -1.09 -2.04
N GLY A 36 3.57 -1.67 -0.87
CA GLY A 36 2.72 -2.67 -0.23
C GLY A 36 1.34 -2.11 0.14
N VAL A 37 1.33 -0.96 0.83
CA VAL A 37 0.09 -0.31 1.28
C VAL A 37 -0.68 0.24 0.09
N THR A 38 -0.02 0.84 -0.89
CA THR A 38 -0.68 1.33 -2.11
C THR A 38 -1.37 0.19 -2.85
N LYS A 39 -0.68 -0.94 -3.08
CA LYS A 39 -1.30 -2.10 -3.72
C LYS A 39 -2.49 -2.64 -2.94
N TRP A 40 -2.37 -2.73 -1.61
CA TRP A 40 -3.48 -3.17 -0.77
C TRP A 40 -4.67 -2.22 -0.87
N TYR A 41 -4.43 -0.91 -0.79
CA TYR A 41 -5.46 0.12 -0.87
C TYR A 41 -6.18 0.08 -2.22
N GLU A 42 -5.42 0.02 -3.31
CA GLU A 42 -5.95 -0.07 -4.66
C GLU A 42 -6.76 -1.35 -4.86
N TYR A 43 -6.26 -2.50 -4.39
CA TYR A 43 -6.97 -3.77 -4.44
C TYR A 43 -8.29 -3.74 -3.67
N HIS A 44 -8.27 -3.13 -2.48
CA HIS A 44 -9.43 -3.02 -1.60
C HIS A 44 -10.52 -2.11 -2.18
N ASN A 45 -10.13 -1.07 -2.91
CA ASN A 45 -11.06 -0.09 -3.47
C ASN A 45 -11.32 -0.27 -4.98
N ARG A 46 -10.93 -1.41 -5.59
CA ARG A 46 -11.08 -1.65 -7.03
C ARG A 46 -12.49 -1.33 -7.53
N GLY A 47 -12.55 -0.67 -8.67
CA GLY A 47 -13.80 -0.23 -9.31
C GLY A 47 -14.30 1.12 -8.80
N LYS A 48 -13.78 1.64 -7.69
CA LYS A 48 -14.10 2.97 -7.16
C LYS A 48 -13.03 4.02 -7.48
N LEU A 49 -11.80 3.61 -7.79
CA LEU A 49 -10.73 4.56 -8.05
C LEU A 49 -10.91 5.20 -9.43
N TRP A 50 -10.53 6.47 -9.54
CA TRP A 50 -10.51 7.18 -10.82
C TRP A 50 -9.72 6.41 -11.90
N LYS A 51 -8.61 5.77 -11.55
CA LYS A 51 -7.83 4.97 -12.49
C LYS A 51 -8.59 3.76 -13.07
N ASP A 52 -9.60 3.26 -12.36
CA ASP A 52 -10.44 2.14 -12.79
C ASP A 52 -11.66 2.63 -13.61
N ILE A 53 -12.19 3.82 -13.26
CA ILE A 53 -13.40 4.40 -13.87
C ILE A 53 -13.07 5.22 -15.13
N LYS A 54 -11.97 5.98 -15.13
CA LYS A 54 -11.55 6.87 -16.22
C LYS A 54 -11.53 6.19 -17.60
N PRO A 55 -11.01 4.94 -17.77
CA PRO A 55 -10.99 4.29 -19.07
C PRO A 55 -12.40 4.10 -19.65
N ARG A 56 -13.41 3.83 -18.81
CA ARG A 56 -14.81 3.69 -19.23
C ARG A 56 -15.39 5.01 -19.72
N ILE A 57 -15.13 6.10 -18.98
CA ILE A 57 -15.61 7.44 -19.32
C ILE A 57 -14.98 7.96 -20.61
N LEU A 58 -13.67 7.77 -20.79
CA LEU A 58 -12.96 8.27 -21.98
C LEU A 58 -13.25 7.47 -23.25
N ALA A 59 -13.74 6.23 -23.13
CA ALA A 59 -14.12 5.39 -24.27
C ALA A 59 -15.44 5.82 -24.94
N GLY A 60 -16.09 6.89 -24.47
CA GLY A 60 -17.43 7.29 -24.89
C GLY A 60 -18.45 6.66 -23.95
N GLY A 61 -18.92 7.43 -22.97
CA GLY A 61 -19.82 6.94 -21.94
C GLY A 61 -21.17 6.50 -22.48
N ASP A 62 -21.34 5.19 -22.68
CA ASP A 62 -22.61 4.48 -22.72
C ASP A 62 -22.63 3.48 -21.54
N GLY A 63 -22.78 3.97 -20.31
CA GLY A 63 -22.78 3.09 -19.13
C GLY A 63 -22.93 3.81 -17.79
N ALA A 64 -23.63 4.94 -17.77
CA ALA A 64 -24.36 5.37 -16.58
C ALA A 64 -25.85 5.04 -16.81
N GLU A 65 -26.10 3.77 -17.14
CA GLU A 65 -27.43 3.15 -17.14
C GLU A 65 -27.31 1.94 -16.20
N ASP A 66 -27.36 2.23 -14.90
CA ASP A 66 -28.04 1.39 -13.92
C ASP A 66 -29.08 2.39 -13.36
N GLU A 67 -30.28 2.47 -13.92
CA GLU A 67 -31.42 1.61 -13.55
C GLU A 67 -31.58 1.51 -12.02
N ASP A 68 -31.84 2.64 -11.37
CA ASP A 68 -32.77 2.62 -10.23
C ASP A 68 -34.18 2.50 -10.83
N GLU A 69 -34.50 1.30 -11.35
CA GLU A 69 -35.86 0.87 -11.62
C GLU A 69 -36.65 0.89 -10.30
N GLU A 70 -37.87 1.39 -10.44
CA GLU A 70 -38.99 1.40 -9.51
C GLU A 70 -39.02 0.20 -8.53
N ASP A 71 -39.10 0.50 -7.23
CA ASP A 71 -39.63 -0.43 -6.23
C ASP A 71 -40.81 0.28 -5.53
N ASP A 72 -41.99 0.06 -6.13
CA ASP A 72 -43.33 -0.11 -5.57
C ASP A 72 -43.90 0.86 -4.49
N GLU A 73 -45.02 1.51 -4.88
CA GLU A 73 -46.15 2.10 -4.11
C GLU A 73 -45.91 3.17 -3.02
#